data_AF-A0A838RUZ7-F1
#
_entry.id   AF-A0A838RUZ7-F1
#
_cell.length_a   1.000
_cell.length_b   1.000
_cell.length_c   1.000
_cell.angle_alpha   90.00
_cell.angle_beta   90.00
_cell.angle_gamma   90.00
#
_symmetry.space_group_name_H-M   'P 1'
#
loop_
_entity.id
_entity.type
_entity.pdbx_description
1 polymer ?
#
loop_
_entity_poly.entity_id
_entity_poly.type
_entity_poly.pdbx_seq_one_letter_code
_entity_poly.pdbx_strand_id
1 'polypeptide(L)'
;VYIRRFFDDKTPVDGYLGLSMISKFVTAVDYGELTFTLVRQRQSGSLDLLQTPPAADLPPALNSLTAKAVEIPLRTTSSGFLSGEVYLEGIEKPLNFIIDTGASISVISEKLAALEELSNYLTPNRMRVFGAAGVAEDVKTMLLPSVRLGTFTREQVNVAILDLESVNETAGFIQDGILGGNFLKHFRVSFDFRRGVIRLEPLNQTARSAKPGEM
;
A
#
# COMPACT_ATOMS: atom_id res chain seq x y z
N VAL A 1 -15.07 -14.85 13.25
CA VAL A 1 -14.99 -14.27 11.88
C VAL A 1 -15.87 -13.03 11.88
N TYR A 2 -15.30 -11.84 11.65
CA TYR A 2 -16.07 -10.60 11.57
C TYR A 2 -16.40 -10.37 10.10
N ILE A 3 -17.64 -10.69 9.69
CA ILE A 3 -18.10 -10.51 8.32
C ILE A 3 -18.79 -9.15 8.24
N ARG A 4 -18.13 -8.15 7.65
CA ARG A 4 -18.80 -6.88 7.32
C ARG A 4 -19.58 -7.06 6.02
N ARG A 5 -20.73 -6.38 5.94
CA ARG A 5 -21.45 -6.24 4.69
C ARG A 5 -20.58 -5.50 3.67
N PHE A 6 -20.46 -6.04 2.47
CA PHE A 6 -19.89 -5.34 1.33
C PHE A 6 -20.95 -4.44 0.72
N PHE A 7 -20.55 -3.21 0.38
CA PHE A 7 -21.46 -2.20 -0.14
C PHE A 7 -21.33 -2.01 -1.66
N ASP A 8 -20.28 -2.57 -2.28
CA ASP A 8 -20.17 -2.62 -3.73
C ASP A 8 -20.73 -3.95 -4.25
N ASP A 9 -21.96 -3.89 -4.79
CA ASP A 9 -22.64 -5.06 -5.36
C ASP A 9 -22.13 -5.41 -6.77
N LYS A 10 -21.28 -4.56 -7.40
CA LYS A 10 -20.78 -4.79 -8.76
C LYS A 10 -19.55 -5.69 -8.78
N THR A 11 -18.76 -5.67 -7.71
CA THR A 11 -17.55 -6.48 -7.57
C THR A 11 -17.73 -7.39 -6.37
N PRO A 12 -18.14 -8.66 -6.55
CA PRO A 12 -18.33 -9.56 -5.42
C PRO A 12 -17.00 -9.76 -4.70
N VAL A 13 -17.01 -9.51 -3.39
CA VAL A 13 -15.87 -9.75 -2.50
C VAL A 13 -16.34 -10.69 -1.38
N ASP A 14 -15.66 -11.82 -1.23
CA ASP A 14 -16.03 -12.86 -0.26
C ASP A 14 -15.50 -12.58 1.16
N GLY A 15 -14.53 -11.67 1.28
CA GLY A 15 -13.87 -11.38 2.57
C GLY A 15 -12.61 -10.55 2.42
N TYR A 16 -12.06 -10.14 3.56
CA TYR A 16 -10.74 -9.53 3.67
C TYR A 16 -9.78 -10.45 4.42
N LEU A 17 -8.53 -10.52 3.97
CA LEU A 17 -7.44 -11.15 4.72
C LEU A 17 -6.74 -10.10 5.59
N GLY A 18 -6.98 -10.16 6.90
CA GLY A 18 -6.41 -9.21 7.86
C GLY A 18 -5.04 -9.60 8.41
N LEU A 19 -4.45 -8.71 9.21
CA LEU A 19 -3.14 -8.91 9.85
C LEU A 19 -3.05 -10.18 10.70
N SER A 20 -4.13 -10.60 11.35
CA SER A 20 -4.17 -11.83 12.15
C SER A 20 -3.83 -13.10 11.35
N MET A 21 -4.02 -13.05 10.03
CA MET A 21 -3.67 -14.11 9.10
C MET A 21 -2.31 -13.87 8.46
N ILE A 22 -2.12 -12.69 7.85
CA ILE A 22 -0.93 -12.43 7.02
C ILE A 22 0.36 -12.30 7.85
N SER A 23 0.27 -11.88 9.11
CA SER A 23 1.45 -11.72 10.00
C SER A 23 2.20 -13.03 10.30
N LYS A 24 1.61 -14.18 9.98
CA LYS A 24 2.22 -15.51 10.16
C LYS A 24 3.15 -15.89 9.00
N PHE A 25 3.23 -15.07 7.97
CA PHE A 25 3.96 -15.33 6.73
C PHE A 25 4.82 -14.13 6.35
N VAL A 26 5.76 -14.36 5.44
CA VAL A 26 6.17 -13.29 4.54
C VAL A 26 5.10 -13.18 3.48
N THR A 27 4.40 -12.06 3.47
CA THR A 27 3.27 -11.81 2.58
C THR A 27 3.70 -10.87 1.47
N ALA A 28 3.38 -11.20 0.22
CA ALA A 28 3.65 -10.32 -0.91
C ALA A 28 2.41 -10.14 -1.78
N VAL A 29 2.16 -8.88 -2.18
CA VAL A 29 1.22 -8.50 -3.22
C VAL A 29 2.06 -8.01 -4.40
N ASP A 30 2.03 -8.75 -5.50
CA ASP A 30 2.65 -8.36 -6.77
C ASP A 30 1.58 -7.85 -7.72
N TYR A 31 1.51 -6.52 -7.89
CA TYR A 31 0.54 -5.89 -8.78
C TYR A 31 0.87 -6.05 -10.27
N GLY A 32 2.11 -6.43 -10.63
CA GLY A 32 2.53 -6.63 -12.01
C GLY A 32 2.11 -8.00 -12.51
N GLU A 33 2.34 -9.02 -11.70
CA GLU A 33 1.97 -10.41 -11.99
C GLU A 33 0.56 -10.77 -11.48
N LEU A 34 -0.11 -9.87 -10.77
CA LEU A 34 -1.41 -10.09 -10.12
C LEU A 34 -1.40 -11.31 -9.18
N THR A 35 -0.33 -11.45 -8.41
CA THR A 35 -0.16 -12.56 -7.48
C THR A 35 -0.19 -12.13 -6.02
N PHE A 36 -0.77 -12.98 -5.19
CA PHE A 36 -0.70 -12.88 -3.74
C PHE A 36 0.02 -14.11 -3.19
N THR A 37 1.13 -13.90 -2.48
CA THR A 37 1.99 -14.99 -1.99
C THR A 37 2.09 -14.96 -0.46
N LEU A 38 2.01 -16.15 0.14
CA LEU A 38 2.24 -16.39 1.56
C LEU A 38 3.35 -17.43 1.73
N VAL A 39 4.53 -16.99 2.18
CA VAL A 39 5.66 -17.89 2.44
C VAL A 39 5.80 -18.10 3.94
N ARG A 40 5.70 -19.36 4.39
CA ARG A 40 5.94 -19.70 5.79
C ARG A 40 7.43 -19.53 6.10
N GLN A 41 7.76 -18.68 7.06
CA GLN A 41 9.10 -18.68 7.65
C GLN A 41 9.24 -19.93 8.51
N ARG A 42 10.01 -20.93 8.05
CA ARG A 42 10.37 -22.08 8.90
C ARG A 42 11.17 -21.56 10.09
N GLN A 43 10.82 -22.02 11.29
CA GLN A 43 11.70 -21.84 12.45
C GLN A 43 13.03 -22.52 12.11
N SER A 44 14.12 -21.76 12.05
CA SER A 44 15.44 -22.36 12.25
C SER A 44 15.51 -22.80 13.70
N GLY A 45 15.06 -24.03 13.97
CA GLY A 45 15.52 -24.77 15.13
C GLY A 45 16.98 -25.13 14.87
N SER A 46 17.87 -24.59 15.69
CA SER A 46 19.29 -24.93 15.69
C SER A 46 19.47 -26.44 15.92
N LEU A 47 20.07 -27.13 14.95
CA LEU A 47 21.15 -28.11 15.12
C LEU A 47 21.75 -28.43 13.73
N ASP A 48 22.92 -27.82 13.50
CA ASP A 48 24.08 -28.25 12.71
C ASP A 48 23.89 -29.13 11.46
N LEU A 49 24.10 -28.53 10.28
CA LEU A 49 24.90 -29.12 9.20
C LEU A 49 25.58 -27.99 8.42
N LEU A 50 26.86 -27.79 8.71
CA LEU A 50 27.84 -27.24 7.77
C LEU A 50 27.71 -27.93 6.40
N GLN A 51 26.96 -27.33 5.48
CA GLN A 51 27.05 -27.55 4.04
C GLN A 51 26.46 -26.33 3.33
N THR A 52 27.31 -25.36 3.01
CA THR A 52 27.06 -24.44 1.90
C THR A 52 26.93 -25.27 0.62
N PRO A 53 25.79 -25.25 -0.10
CA PRO A 53 25.80 -25.70 -1.47
C PRO A 53 26.69 -24.74 -2.28
N PRO A 54 27.49 -25.26 -3.23
CA PRO A 54 28.33 -24.41 -4.06
C PRO A 54 27.48 -23.43 -4.85
N ALA A 55 27.97 -22.20 -4.98
CA ALA A 55 27.41 -21.16 -5.82
C ALA A 55 27.54 -21.57 -7.30
N ALA A 56 26.68 -22.47 -7.77
CA ALA A 56 26.52 -22.85 -9.16
C ALA A 56 25.10 -23.39 -9.32
N ASP A 57 24.21 -22.54 -9.87
CA ASP A 57 22.91 -22.86 -10.52
C ASP A 57 21.86 -21.74 -10.43
N LEU A 58 22.22 -20.52 -10.03
CA LEU A 58 21.38 -19.36 -10.34
C LEU A 58 21.66 -18.91 -11.78
N PRO A 59 20.67 -18.92 -12.70
CA PRO A 59 20.87 -18.42 -14.04
C PRO A 59 21.29 -16.93 -14.01
N PRO A 60 22.23 -16.49 -14.87
CA PRO A 60 22.81 -15.15 -14.86
C PRO A 60 21.86 -14.05 -15.42
N ALA A 61 20.56 -14.18 -15.20
CA ALA A 61 19.54 -13.24 -15.69
C ALA A 61 19.05 -12.25 -14.61
N LEU A 62 19.86 -11.98 -13.58
CA LEU A 62 19.54 -10.99 -12.53
C LEU A 62 20.51 -9.79 -12.47
N ASN A 63 21.24 -9.53 -13.56
CA ASN A 63 22.09 -8.34 -13.71
C ASN A 63 21.57 -7.41 -14.82
N SER A 64 20.26 -7.15 -14.84
CA SER A 64 19.65 -6.20 -15.78
C SER A 64 18.85 -5.13 -15.04
N LEU A 65 19.55 -4.06 -14.62
CA LEU A 65 19.03 -2.69 -14.45
C LEU A 65 17.74 -2.53 -13.62
N THR A 66 17.71 -3.06 -12.39
CA THR A 66 16.51 -3.02 -11.54
C THR A 66 16.57 -1.88 -10.53
N ALA A 67 15.51 -1.06 -10.48
CA ALA A 67 15.33 -0.08 -9.41
C ALA A 67 15.47 -0.79 -8.04
N LYS A 68 16.44 -0.36 -7.24
CA LYS A 68 16.75 -0.99 -5.95
C LYS A 68 15.49 -0.98 -5.08
N ALA A 69 15.04 -2.15 -4.68
CA ALA A 69 13.99 -2.29 -3.69
C ALA A 69 14.33 -1.48 -2.43
N VAL A 70 13.31 -0.87 -1.83
CA VAL A 70 13.44 -0.07 -0.61
C VAL A 70 12.73 -0.78 0.51
N GLU A 71 13.38 -0.84 1.67
CA GLU A 71 12.75 -1.31 2.90
C GLU A 71 12.42 -0.11 3.77
N ILE A 72 11.17 -0.03 4.22
CA ILE A 72 10.71 0.94 5.21
C ILE A 72 10.32 0.20 6.50
N PRO A 73 10.45 0.84 7.67
CA PRO A 73 10.01 0.25 8.93
C PRO A 73 8.53 -0.12 8.88
N LEU A 74 8.20 -1.34 9.31
CA LEU A 74 6.83 -1.77 9.52
C LEU A 74 6.37 -1.25 10.89
N ARG A 75 5.43 -0.31 10.89
CA ARG A 75 4.78 0.20 12.11
C ARG A 75 3.35 -0.33 12.16
N THR A 76 2.91 -0.79 13.31
CA THR A 76 1.51 -1.19 13.53
C THR A 76 0.81 -0.24 14.49
N THR A 77 -0.42 0.14 14.18
CA THR A 77 -1.31 0.84 15.13
C THR A 77 -1.83 -0.13 16.19
N SER A 78 -2.34 0.40 17.31
CA SER A 78 -3.01 -0.42 18.34
C SER A 78 -4.23 -1.16 17.81
N SER A 79 -4.90 -0.59 16.80
CA SER A 79 -6.04 -1.18 16.09
C SER A 79 -5.67 -2.17 14.98
N GLY A 80 -4.38 -2.41 14.74
CA GLY A 80 -3.91 -3.40 13.77
C GLY A 80 -3.89 -2.92 12.32
N PHE A 81 -3.61 -1.64 12.08
CA PHE A 81 -3.27 -1.12 10.75
C PHE A 81 -1.75 -1.10 10.57
N LEU A 82 -1.29 -1.32 9.34
CA LEU A 82 0.10 -1.08 8.95
C LEU A 82 0.25 0.40 8.58
N SER A 83 1.17 1.09 9.22
CA SER A 83 1.41 2.52 9.01
C SER A 83 2.82 2.74 8.45
N GLY A 84 2.94 3.67 7.51
CA GLY A 84 4.19 4.10 6.91
C GLY A 84 4.30 5.61 6.89
N GLU A 85 5.52 6.12 6.94
CA GLU A 85 5.79 7.55 6.82
C GLU A 85 5.76 7.98 5.36
N VAL A 86 4.83 8.89 5.05
CA VAL A 86 4.63 9.48 3.74
C VAL A 86 4.98 10.95 3.79
N TYR A 87 5.66 11.41 2.75
CA TYR A 87 6.01 12.82 2.58
C TYR A 87 5.19 13.37 1.42
N LEU A 88 4.55 14.52 1.66
CA LEU A 88 3.80 15.26 0.67
C LEU A 88 4.54 16.56 0.34
N GLU A 89 4.41 17.02 -0.90
CA GLU A 89 4.95 18.33 -1.29
C GLU A 89 4.32 19.46 -0.47
N GLY A 90 5.16 20.39 0.01
CA GLY A 90 4.73 21.50 0.87
C GLY A 90 4.60 21.17 2.35
N ILE A 91 4.62 19.89 2.76
CA ILE A 91 4.51 19.49 4.17
C ILE A 91 5.90 19.11 4.72
N GLU A 92 6.34 19.82 5.74
CA GLU A 92 7.70 19.65 6.30
C GLU A 92 7.91 18.32 7.05
N LYS A 93 6.88 17.86 7.77
CA LYS A 93 6.97 16.66 8.61
C LYS A 93 6.42 15.42 7.88
N PRO A 94 6.99 14.23 8.12
CA PRO A 94 6.38 13.00 7.64
C PRO A 94 4.99 12.83 8.25
N LEU A 95 4.07 12.37 7.43
CA LEU A 95 2.70 12.06 7.78
C LEU A 95 2.54 10.55 7.92
N ASN A 96 1.65 10.11 8.80
CA ASN A 96 1.41 8.68 9.01
C ASN A 96 0.27 8.22 8.10
N PHE A 97 0.57 7.30 7.19
CA PHE A 97 -0.43 6.74 6.27
C PHE A 97 -0.62 5.27 6.54
N ILE A 98 -1.88 4.82 6.59
CA ILE A 98 -2.18 3.40 6.55
C ILE A 98 -1.78 2.87 5.18
N ILE A 99 -0.98 1.81 5.13
CA ILE A 99 -0.65 1.11 3.89
C ILE A 99 -1.73 0.04 3.65
N ASP A 100 -2.64 0.29 2.71
CA ASP A 100 -3.84 -0.52 2.52
C ASP A 100 -3.94 -1.06 1.10
N THR A 101 -3.62 -2.35 0.94
CA THR A 101 -3.75 -3.05 -0.34
C THR A 101 -5.21 -3.32 -0.74
N GLY A 102 -6.16 -3.19 0.20
CA GLY A 102 -7.60 -3.33 -0.02
C GLY A 102 -8.30 -2.03 -0.44
N ALA A 103 -7.66 -0.87 -0.26
CA ALA A 103 -8.17 0.39 -0.78
C ALA A 103 -7.80 0.54 -2.26
N SER A 104 -8.77 0.85 -3.13
CA SER A 104 -8.49 1.08 -4.56
C SER A 104 -7.88 2.46 -4.84
N ILE A 105 -8.22 3.45 -4.02
CA ILE A 105 -7.74 4.83 -4.08
C ILE A 105 -7.13 5.24 -2.75
N SER A 106 -6.10 6.07 -2.80
CA SER A 106 -5.50 6.70 -1.62
C SER A 106 -6.43 7.77 -1.04
N VAL A 107 -6.33 7.99 0.26
CA VAL A 107 -7.17 8.91 1.04
C VAL A 107 -6.27 9.87 1.82
N ILE A 108 -6.67 11.12 1.93
CA ILE A 108 -6.16 12.05 2.95
C ILE A 108 -7.30 12.44 3.88
N SER A 109 -6.97 12.71 5.14
CA SER A 109 -7.96 13.18 6.11
C SER A 109 -8.47 14.58 5.75
N GLU A 110 -9.70 14.89 6.13
CA GLU A 110 -10.24 16.26 6.04
C GLU A 110 -9.35 17.29 6.77
N LYS A 111 -8.81 16.90 7.93
CA LYS A 111 -7.89 17.74 8.73
C LYS A 111 -6.61 18.08 7.95
N LEU A 112 -6.02 17.10 7.26
CA LEU A 112 -4.85 17.32 6.40
C LEU A 112 -5.22 18.15 5.16
N ALA A 113 -6.34 17.86 4.50
CA ALA A 113 -6.78 18.58 3.31
C ALA A 113 -7.13 20.05 3.56
N ALA A 114 -7.39 20.43 4.81
CA ALA A 114 -7.69 21.80 5.22
C ALA A 114 -6.44 22.68 5.42
N LEU A 115 -5.23 22.10 5.36
CA LEU A 115 -3.99 22.87 5.43
C LEU A 115 -3.85 23.78 4.20
N GLU A 116 -3.35 25.00 4.43
CA GLU A 116 -3.21 26.01 3.37
C GLU A 116 -2.31 25.52 2.23
N GLU A 117 -1.27 24.78 2.57
CA GLU A 117 -0.29 24.18 1.65
C GLU A 117 -0.93 23.21 0.66
N LEU A 118 -2.04 22.57 1.05
CA LEU A 118 -2.74 21.57 0.21
C LEU A 118 -3.99 22.13 -0.47
N SER A 119 -4.51 23.27 -0.01
CA SER A 119 -5.78 23.84 -0.47
C SER A 119 -5.87 24.05 -1.99
N ASN A 120 -4.75 24.37 -2.64
CA ASN A 120 -4.65 24.63 -4.08
C ASN A 120 -4.74 23.37 -4.97
N TYR A 121 -4.69 22.18 -4.39
CA TYR A 121 -4.70 20.92 -5.13
C TYR A 121 -6.08 20.27 -5.20
N LEU A 122 -7.10 20.89 -4.61
CA LEU A 122 -8.49 20.44 -4.71
C LEU A 122 -8.92 20.39 -6.17
N THR A 123 -9.59 19.29 -6.54
CA THR A 123 -10.14 19.15 -7.89
C THR A 123 -11.67 19.38 -7.86
N PRO A 124 -12.27 19.82 -8.98
CA PRO A 124 -13.72 19.95 -9.06
C PRO A 124 -14.44 18.60 -9.05
N ASN A 125 -13.72 17.49 -9.25
CA ASN A 125 -14.31 16.16 -9.37
C ASN A 125 -14.80 15.66 -8.02
N ARG A 126 -15.97 15.03 -8.04
CA ARG A 126 -16.52 14.28 -6.92
C ARG A 126 -16.57 12.80 -7.27
N MET A 127 -16.52 11.96 -6.25
CA MET A 127 -16.65 10.53 -6.42
C MET A 127 -17.47 9.89 -5.31
N ARG A 128 -17.94 8.69 -5.60
CA ARG A 128 -18.52 7.79 -4.61
C ARG A 128 -17.43 6.86 -4.09
N VAL A 129 -17.34 6.73 -2.77
CA VAL A 129 -16.40 5.82 -2.10
C VAL A 129 -17.18 4.75 -1.34
N PHE A 130 -16.77 3.51 -1.53
CA PHE A 130 -17.28 2.36 -0.79
C PHE A 130 -16.26 1.94 0.24
N GLY A 131 -16.69 1.78 1.48
CA GLY A 131 -15.82 1.39 2.57
C GLY A 131 -16.52 0.50 3.59
N ALA A 132 -15.74 0.05 4.56
CA ALA A 132 -16.24 -0.81 5.63
C ALA A 132 -17.32 -0.14 6.52
N ALA A 133 -17.41 1.20 6.48
CA ALA A 133 -18.40 2.00 7.22
C ALA A 133 -19.66 2.33 6.40
N GLY A 134 -19.72 1.95 5.11
CA GLY A 134 -20.83 2.27 4.23
C GLY A 134 -20.36 2.92 2.93
N VAL A 135 -21.28 3.68 2.34
CA VAL A 135 -21.06 4.41 1.09
C VAL A 135 -21.02 5.90 1.40
N ALA A 136 -19.96 6.57 0.96
CA ALA A 136 -19.83 8.02 0.99
C ALA A 136 -20.06 8.57 -0.42
N GLU A 137 -21.08 9.42 -0.57
CA GLU A 137 -21.41 10.11 -1.81
C GLU A 137 -20.72 11.48 -1.87
N ASP A 138 -20.58 12.04 -3.07
CA ASP A 138 -20.05 13.39 -3.33
C ASP A 138 -18.70 13.72 -2.66
N VAL A 139 -17.86 12.71 -2.47
CA VAL A 139 -16.55 12.80 -1.82
C VAL A 139 -15.64 13.72 -2.63
N LYS A 140 -15.04 14.71 -1.96
CA LYS A 140 -14.06 15.63 -2.55
C LYS A 140 -12.79 14.86 -2.94
N THR A 141 -12.12 15.36 -3.96
CA THR A 141 -10.85 14.78 -4.41
C THR A 141 -9.78 15.85 -4.53
N MET A 142 -8.52 15.41 -4.44
CA MET A 142 -7.34 16.26 -4.55
C MET A 142 -6.31 15.57 -5.44
N LEU A 143 -5.58 16.33 -6.24
CA LEU A 143 -4.47 15.82 -7.05
C LEU A 143 -3.16 16.23 -6.42
N LEU A 144 -2.58 15.35 -5.60
CA LEU A 144 -1.34 15.63 -4.90
C LEU A 144 -0.19 15.70 -5.92
N PRO A 145 0.61 16.77 -5.94
CA PRO A 145 1.71 16.92 -6.90
C PRO A 145 2.74 15.81 -6.78
N SER A 146 3.09 15.45 -5.54
CA SER A 146 4.11 14.48 -5.22
C SER A 146 3.80 13.79 -3.88
N VAL A 147 3.86 12.46 -3.90
CA VAL A 147 3.72 11.58 -2.73
C VAL A 147 4.94 10.69 -2.67
N ARG A 148 5.65 10.69 -1.54
CA ARG A 148 6.86 9.88 -1.36
C ARG A 148 6.74 8.91 -0.20
N LEU A 149 7.08 7.65 -0.45
CA LEU A 149 7.18 6.57 0.54
C LEU A 149 8.58 5.95 0.44
N GLY A 150 9.34 6.02 1.54
CA GLY A 150 10.77 5.68 1.51
C GLY A 150 11.53 6.60 0.53
N THR A 151 12.23 6.01 -0.43
CA THR A 151 12.92 6.75 -1.51
C THR A 151 12.11 6.80 -2.82
N PHE A 152 10.88 6.28 -2.84
CA PHE A 152 10.04 6.28 -4.03
C PHE A 152 9.05 7.44 -4.03
N THR A 153 9.10 8.23 -5.09
CA THR A 153 8.18 9.33 -5.32
C THR A 153 7.25 9.00 -6.48
N ARG A 154 5.96 9.29 -6.30
CA ARG A 154 4.96 9.29 -7.37
C ARG A 154 4.39 10.70 -7.49
N GLU A 155 4.34 11.17 -8.72
CA GLU A 155 3.72 12.45 -9.04
C GLU A 155 2.24 12.26 -9.41
N GLN A 156 1.47 13.33 -9.25
CA GLN A 156 0.08 13.42 -9.70
C GLN A 156 -0.80 12.29 -9.14
N VAL A 157 -0.79 12.13 -7.82
CA VAL A 157 -1.55 11.09 -7.13
C VAL A 157 -2.93 11.62 -6.76
N ASN A 158 -3.97 11.09 -7.40
CA ASN A 158 -5.35 11.41 -7.06
C ASN A 158 -5.73 10.79 -5.71
N VAL A 159 -6.32 11.57 -4.81
CA VAL A 159 -6.76 11.11 -3.48
C VAL A 159 -8.19 11.52 -3.21
N ALA A 160 -8.91 10.69 -2.45
CA ALA A 160 -10.18 11.06 -1.84
C ALA A 160 -9.94 11.78 -0.51
N ILE A 161 -10.84 12.69 -0.15
CA ILE A 161 -10.81 13.39 1.14
C ILE A 161 -11.94 12.84 2.00
N LEU A 162 -11.60 12.21 3.12
CA LEU A 162 -12.56 11.59 4.04
C LEU A 162 -12.25 11.92 5.49
N ASP A 163 -13.26 11.82 6.35
CA ASP A 163 -13.05 11.84 7.80
C ASP A 163 -12.40 10.53 8.27
N LEU A 164 -11.32 10.65 9.02
CA LEU A 164 -10.56 9.55 9.62
C LEU A 164 -10.63 9.57 11.16
N GLU A 165 -11.52 10.35 11.78
CA GLU A 165 -11.63 10.46 13.23
C GLU A 165 -11.88 9.11 13.90
N SER A 166 -12.86 8.33 13.43
CA SER A 166 -13.15 7.00 13.98
C SER A 166 -11.98 6.01 13.83
N VAL A 167 -11.16 6.16 12.79
CA VAL A 167 -9.93 5.36 12.63
C VAL A 167 -8.91 5.75 13.69
N ASN A 168 -8.78 7.06 13.93
CA ASN A 168 -7.80 7.65 14.83
C ASN A 168 -8.12 7.45 16.32
N GLU A 169 -9.39 7.31 16.70
CA GLU A 169 -9.83 7.00 18.07
C GLU A 169 -9.12 5.77 18.66
N THR A 170 -8.81 4.77 17.83
CA THR A 170 -8.25 3.49 18.28
C THR A 170 -6.85 3.20 17.73
N ALA A 171 -6.31 4.05 16.86
CA ALA A 171 -5.01 3.83 16.22
C ALA A 171 -3.83 3.97 17.19
N GLY A 172 -3.99 4.71 18.29
CA GLY A 172 -2.90 5.03 19.23
C GLY A 172 -1.95 6.13 18.76
N PHE A 173 -1.97 6.45 17.46
CA PHE A 173 -1.36 7.66 16.89
C PHE A 173 -2.13 8.08 15.63
N ILE A 174 -2.07 9.37 15.31
CA ILE A 174 -2.81 9.97 14.18
C ILE A 174 -2.37 9.32 12.87
N GLN A 175 -3.36 8.91 12.07
CA GLN A 175 -3.26 8.57 10.66
C GLN A 175 -3.80 9.75 9.86
N ASP A 176 -2.94 10.33 9.04
CA ASP A 176 -3.23 11.47 8.20
C ASP A 176 -3.86 11.05 6.86
N GLY A 177 -3.74 9.78 6.49
CA GLY A 177 -4.28 9.23 5.26
C GLY A 177 -4.19 7.71 5.14
N ILE A 178 -4.61 7.22 3.98
CA ILE A 178 -4.51 5.83 3.54
C ILE A 178 -3.80 5.83 2.18
N LEU A 179 -2.76 5.03 2.03
CA LEU A 179 -2.06 4.82 0.77
C LEU A 179 -2.61 3.55 0.11
N GLY A 180 -3.39 3.74 -0.94
CA GLY A 180 -4.14 2.69 -1.62
C GLY A 180 -3.51 2.20 -2.93
N GLY A 181 -4.24 1.33 -3.62
CA GLY A 181 -3.84 0.65 -4.85
C GLY A 181 -3.45 1.57 -5.99
N ASN A 182 -4.01 2.78 -6.09
CA ASN A 182 -3.58 3.75 -7.12
C ASN A 182 -2.13 4.23 -6.95
N PHE A 183 -1.55 4.12 -5.74
CA PHE A 183 -0.12 4.29 -5.47
C PHE A 183 0.61 2.95 -5.43
N LEU A 184 0.08 1.96 -4.69
CA LEU A 184 0.76 0.70 -4.43
C LEU A 184 0.92 -0.19 -5.67
N LYS A 185 0.07 -0.03 -6.70
CA LYS A 185 0.11 -0.82 -7.95
C LYS A 185 1.41 -0.68 -8.75
N HIS A 186 2.27 0.26 -8.39
CA HIS A 186 3.56 0.48 -9.03
C HIS A 186 4.68 -0.39 -8.43
N PHE A 187 4.37 -1.20 -7.42
CA PHE A 187 5.33 -2.00 -6.68
C PHE A 187 4.86 -3.45 -6.54
N ARG A 188 5.82 -4.35 -6.38
CA ARG A 188 5.62 -5.53 -5.56
C ARG A 188 5.83 -5.11 -4.11
N VAL A 189 4.79 -5.28 -3.29
CA VAL A 189 4.80 -4.90 -1.87
C VAL A 189 4.93 -6.17 -1.05
N SER A 190 5.97 -6.27 -0.23
CA SER A 190 6.17 -7.41 0.67
C SER A 190 6.20 -6.97 2.13
N PHE A 191 5.57 -7.75 2.99
CA PHE A 191 5.49 -7.55 4.43
C PHE A 191 6.27 -8.67 5.12
N ASP A 192 7.37 -8.33 5.79
CA ASP A 192 8.12 -9.25 6.64
C ASP A 192 7.95 -8.81 8.09
N PHE A 193 6.94 -9.37 8.75
CA PHE A 193 6.59 -9.06 10.14
C PHE A 193 7.66 -9.50 11.13
N ARG A 194 8.45 -10.55 10.81
CA ARG A 194 9.56 -10.98 11.67
C ARG A 194 10.74 -10.02 11.61
N ARG A 195 11.03 -9.48 10.42
CA ARG A 195 12.07 -8.44 10.24
C ARG A 195 11.56 -7.04 10.57
N GLY A 196 10.25 -6.85 10.70
CA GLY A 196 9.65 -5.54 10.95
C GLY A 196 9.82 -4.58 9.78
N VAL A 197 9.72 -5.07 8.53
CA VAL A 197 9.91 -4.24 7.33
C VAL A 197 8.80 -4.44 6.30
N ILE A 198 8.48 -3.34 5.61
CA ILE A 198 7.73 -3.36 4.35
C ILE A 198 8.74 -3.12 3.24
N ARG A 199 8.78 -4.01 2.26
CA ARG A 199 9.67 -3.94 1.11
C ARG A 199 8.89 -3.55 -0.13
N LEU A 200 9.34 -2.49 -0.80
CA LEU A 200 8.79 -1.95 -2.03
C LEU A 200 9.77 -2.25 -3.16
N GLU A 201 9.39 -3.11 -4.09
CA GLU A 201 10.16 -3.38 -5.30
C GLU A 201 9.42 -2.77 -6.49
N PRO A 202 9.96 -1.74 -7.17
CA PRO A 202 9.29 -1.13 -8.31
C PRO A 202 9.07 -2.15 -9.41
N LEU A 203 7.87 -2.13 -9.97
CA LEU A 203 7.59 -2.89 -11.17
C LEU A 203 8.21 -2.15 -12.35
N ASN A 204 9.14 -2.80 -13.05
CA ASN A 204 9.61 -2.31 -14.34
C ASN A 204 8.38 -2.28 -15.27
N GLN A 205 7.86 -1.08 -15.55
CA GLN A 205 6.85 -0.93 -16.58
C GLN A 205 7.52 -1.21 -17.94
N THR A 206 7.63 -2.47 -18.33
CA THR A 206 7.63 -2.77 -19.77
C THR A 206 6.30 -2.27 -20.28
N ALA A 207 6.33 -1.23 -21.10
CA ALA A 207 5.18 -0.78 -21.86
C ALA A 207 4.53 -2.00 -22.50
N ARG A 208 3.41 -2.48 -21.95
CA ARG A 208 2.48 -3.30 -22.73
C ARG A 208 1.99 -2.36 -23.81
N SER A 209 2.69 -2.36 -24.93
CA SER A 209 2.19 -1.82 -26.19
C SER A 209 0.86 -2.52 -26.41
N ALA A 210 -0.24 -1.78 -26.22
CA ALA A 210 -1.52 -2.19 -26.77
C ALA A 210 -1.26 -2.45 -28.26
N LYS A 211 -1.49 -3.68 -28.71
CA LYS A 211 -1.56 -3.96 -30.14
C LYS A 211 -2.72 -3.12 -30.69
N PRO A 212 -2.49 -2.21 -31.64
CA PRO A 212 -3.59 -1.53 -32.32
C PRO A 212 -4.31 -2.53 -33.23
N GLY A 213 -5.60 -2.68 -33.01
CA GLY A 213 -6.54 -3.19 -34.01
C GLY A 213 -6.79 -4.69 -33.99
N GLU A 214 -7.98 -5.06 -33.52
CA GLU A 214 -8.87 -5.95 -34.25
C GLU A 214 -10.27 -5.31 -34.14
N MET A 215 -10.78 -4.84 -35.29
CA MET A 215 -12.20 -4.52 -35.51
C MET A 215 -12.92 -5.80 -35.90
#